data_AF-C1DCL7-F1
#
_entry.id   AF-C1DCL7-F1
#
_cell.length_a   1.000
_cell.length_b   1.000
_cell.length_c   1.000
_cell.angle_alpha   90.00
_cell.angle_beta   90.00
_cell.angle_gamma   90.00
#
_symmetry.space_group_name_H-M   'P 1'
#
loop_
_entity.id
_entity.type
_entity.pdbx_description
1 polymer ?
#
loop_
_entity_poly.entity_id
_entity_poly.type
_entity_poly.pdbx_seq_one_letter_code
_entity_poly.pdbx_strand_id
1 'polypeptide(L)'
;MQWKLSEAGGFDRLQITLAADDGRIVHVLAVNENLIAFAEGSAAPLAAAPDTLAWLTDDGHPLSNSEIRPDTALRASVHLGRRISLLGIPAAPILREPVLASGFSALLAQLGYYGTAPALPV
;
A
#
# COMPACT_ATOMS: atom_id res chain seq x y z
N MET A 1 14.18 7.37 -16.78
CA MET A 1 13.70 7.69 -15.42
C MET A 1 13.65 6.38 -14.65
N GLN A 2 14.42 6.24 -13.57
CA GLN A 2 14.71 4.96 -12.90
C GLN A 2 14.09 4.92 -11.51
N TRP A 3 13.54 3.76 -11.15
CA TRP A 3 12.88 3.50 -9.87
C TRP A 3 13.76 2.58 -9.01
N LYS A 4 13.86 2.85 -7.71
CA LYS A 4 14.62 2.03 -6.76
C LYS A 4 13.67 1.36 -5.78
N LEU A 5 13.41 0.07 -5.98
CA LEU A 5 12.74 -0.81 -5.02
C LEU A 5 13.81 -1.37 -4.06
N SER A 6 13.54 -1.35 -2.75
CA SER A 6 14.40 -1.98 -1.74
C SER A 6 13.53 -2.71 -0.72
N GLU A 7 13.83 -3.99 -0.46
CA GLU A 7 13.17 -4.84 0.52
C GLU A 7 14.13 -5.15 1.68
N ALA A 8 13.62 -5.21 2.92
CA ALA A 8 14.40 -5.60 4.10
C ALA A 8 13.57 -6.45 5.08
N GLY A 9 14.07 -7.66 5.38
CA GLY A 9 13.76 -8.44 6.59
C GLY A 9 12.51 -9.35 6.54
N GLY A 10 12.67 -10.59 7.04
CA GLY A 10 11.66 -11.66 7.02
C GLY A 10 10.41 -11.41 7.87
N PHE A 11 9.38 -12.24 7.60
CA PHE A 11 7.92 -12.02 7.75
C PHE A 11 7.37 -11.18 6.59
N ASP A 12 6.33 -11.68 5.89
CA ASP A 12 5.67 -11.28 4.62
C ASP A 12 5.35 -9.79 4.36
N ARG A 13 6.17 -8.88 4.86
CA ARG A 13 6.05 -7.44 4.75
C ARG A 13 6.64 -7.01 3.42
N LEU A 14 5.81 -6.38 2.61
CA LEU A 14 6.24 -5.73 1.39
C LEU A 14 6.16 -4.22 1.59
N GLN A 15 7.22 -3.54 1.16
CA GLN A 15 7.22 -2.10 1.00
C GLN A 15 7.34 -1.78 -0.48
N ILE A 16 6.35 -1.06 -1.01
CA ILE A 16 6.35 -0.54 -2.38
C ILE A 16 6.60 0.97 -2.29
N THR A 17 7.57 1.46 -3.06
CA THR A 17 7.84 2.90 -3.18
C THR A 17 7.46 3.37 -4.58
N LEU A 18 6.57 4.35 -4.64
CA LEU A 18 6.15 5.05 -5.85
C LEU A 18 6.77 6.44 -5.83
N ALA A 19 7.21 6.95 -6.97
CA ALA A 19 7.34 8.40 -7.14
C ALA A 19 6.34 8.86 -8.21
N ALA A 20 5.59 9.89 -7.91
CA ALA A 20 4.63 10.49 -8.82
C ALA A 20 5.33 11.45 -9.80
N ASP A 21 4.66 11.76 -10.90
CA ASP A 21 5.17 12.70 -11.91
C ASP A 21 5.41 14.11 -11.36
N ASP A 22 4.72 14.48 -10.27
CA ASP A 22 4.90 15.76 -9.55
C ASP A 22 6.02 15.72 -8.49
N GLY A 23 6.78 14.63 -8.42
CA GLY A 23 7.90 14.46 -7.50
C GLY A 23 7.53 13.96 -6.11
N ARG A 24 6.23 13.77 -5.79
CA ARG A 24 5.84 13.14 -4.52
C ARG A 24 6.31 11.70 -4.47
N ILE A 25 6.87 11.29 -3.33
CA ILE A 25 7.21 9.89 -3.06
C ILE A 25 6.15 9.31 -2.13
N VAL A 26 5.62 8.13 -2.45
CA VAL A 26 4.62 7.42 -1.66
C VAL A 26 5.13 6.03 -1.32
N HIS A 27 5.08 5.68 -0.04
CA HIS A 27 5.41 4.35 0.46
C HIS A 27 4.14 3.62 0.84
N VAL A 28 3.96 2.40 0.33
CA VAL A 28 2.87 1.50 0.70
C VAL A 28 3.44 0.31 1.44
N LEU A 29 2.92 0.06 2.63
CA LEU A 29 3.27 -1.10 3.45
C LEU A 29 2.15 -2.14 3.38
N ALA A 30 2.53 -3.39 3.19
CA ALA A 30 1.63 -4.49 2.94
C ALA A 30 2.02 -5.74 3.75
N VAL A 31 1.02 -6.52 4.16
CA VAL A 31 1.16 -7.91 4.64
C VAL A 31 0.13 -8.71 3.87
N ASN A 32 0.56 -9.44 2.84
CA ASN A 32 -0.28 -9.97 1.76
C ASN A 32 -1.04 -8.86 1.00
N GLU A 33 -1.95 -8.15 1.65
CA GLU A 33 -2.68 -6.99 1.14
C GLU A 33 -2.00 -5.67 1.50
N ASN A 34 -2.25 -4.63 0.71
CA ASN A 34 -1.83 -3.27 1.03
C ASN A 34 -2.61 -2.76 2.25
N LEU A 35 -1.90 -2.28 3.26
CA LEU A 35 -2.52 -1.90 4.53
C LEU A 35 -2.43 -0.40 4.81
N ILE A 36 -1.36 0.27 4.40
CA ILE A 36 -1.19 1.70 4.70
C ILE A 36 -0.27 2.38 3.68
N ALA A 37 -0.60 3.62 3.32
CA ALA A 37 0.20 4.45 2.45
C ALA A 37 0.59 5.78 3.11
N PHE A 38 1.84 6.20 2.92
CA PHE A 38 2.37 7.48 3.38
C PHE A 38 3.00 8.23 2.22
N ALA A 39 2.73 9.53 2.10
CA ALA A 39 3.61 10.41 1.35
C ALA A 39 4.88 10.68 2.18
N GLU A 40 6.04 10.72 1.53
CA GLU A 40 7.29 11.10 2.18
C GLU A 40 7.15 12.50 2.80
N GLY A 41 7.60 12.65 4.06
CA GLY A 41 7.44 13.88 4.84
C GLY A 41 6.07 14.09 5.47
N SER A 42 5.07 13.23 5.22
CA SER A 42 3.76 13.31 5.88
C SER A 42 3.76 12.61 7.24
N ALA A 43 3.27 13.30 8.27
CA ALA A 43 3.06 12.70 9.60
C ALA A 43 1.84 11.77 9.66
N ALA A 44 0.87 11.96 8.77
CA ALA A 44 -0.34 11.15 8.68
C ALA A 44 -0.34 10.30 7.40
N PRO A 45 -0.92 9.08 7.43
CA PRO A 45 -1.07 8.29 6.22
C PRO A 45 -2.06 8.94 5.26
N LEU A 46 -1.85 8.70 3.97
CA LEU A 46 -2.78 9.07 2.89
C LEU A 46 -4.06 8.22 2.95
N ALA A 47 -3.88 6.93 3.22
CA ALA A 47 -4.95 5.95 3.35
C ALA A 47 -4.44 4.77 4.19
N ALA A 48 -5.35 4.10 4.88
CA ALA A 48 -5.05 2.87 5.61
C ALA A 48 -6.27 1.95 5.64
N ALA A 49 -6.03 0.66 5.88
CA ALA A 49 -7.08 -0.30 6.14
C ALA A 49 -7.98 0.19 7.31
N PRO A 50 -9.31 0.03 7.22
CA PRO A 50 -10.03 -0.88 6.33
C PRO A 50 -10.26 -0.36 4.89
N ASP A 51 -9.88 0.88 4.57
CA ASP A 51 -9.98 1.34 3.18
C ASP A 51 -9.05 0.49 2.30
N THR A 52 -9.52 0.14 1.10
CA THR A 52 -8.75 -0.71 0.20
C THR A 52 -7.75 0.14 -0.57
N LEU A 53 -6.50 -0.32 -0.58
CA LEU A 53 -5.44 0.24 -1.41
C LEU A 53 -5.15 -0.73 -2.56
N ALA A 54 -5.46 -0.33 -3.79
CA ALA A 54 -5.36 -1.19 -4.97
C ALA A 54 -4.41 -0.62 -6.02
N TRP A 55 -3.79 -1.52 -6.78
CA TRP A 55 -2.93 -1.17 -7.91
C TRP A 55 -3.74 -1.21 -9.20
N LEU A 56 -3.51 -0.22 -10.07
CA LEU A 56 -4.07 -0.19 -11.40
C LEU A 56 -2.99 0.18 -12.41
N THR A 57 -2.84 -0.57 -13.48
CA THR A 57 -1.99 -0.19 -14.61
C THR A 57 -2.60 0.99 -15.38
N ASP A 58 -1.79 1.60 -16.24
CA ASP A 58 -2.20 2.69 -17.14
C ASP A 58 -3.28 2.30 -18.15
N ASP A 59 -3.36 1.02 -18.51
CA ASP A 59 -4.42 0.43 -19.35
C ASP A 59 -5.65 -0.06 -18.54
N GLY A 60 -5.68 0.15 -17.23
CA GLY A 60 -6.85 -0.12 -16.39
C GLY A 60 -6.96 -1.55 -15.85
N HIS A 61 -5.89 -2.35 -15.90
CA HIS A 61 -5.84 -3.67 -15.30
C HIS A 61 -5.46 -3.62 -13.81
N PRO A 62 -6.22 -4.28 -12.92
CA PRO A 62 -5.84 -4.35 -11.51
C PRO A 62 -4.65 -5.30 -11.32
N LEU A 63 -3.80 -5.01 -10.33
CA LEU A 63 -2.68 -5.89 -9.96
C LEU A 63 -2.74 -6.27 -8.48
N SER A 64 -2.31 -7.50 -8.18
CA SER A 64 -2.00 -7.96 -6.83
C SER A 64 -0.56 -7.64 -6.42
N ASN A 65 -0.29 -7.69 -5.12
CA ASN A 65 1.07 -7.58 -4.60
C ASN A 65 1.99 -8.70 -5.12
N SER A 66 1.46 -9.91 -5.38
CA SER A 66 2.23 -11.01 -5.97
C SER A 66 2.71 -10.71 -7.39
N GLU A 67 1.93 -9.97 -8.18
CA GLU A 67 2.33 -9.59 -9.54
C GLU A 67 3.38 -8.46 -9.52
N ILE A 68 3.34 -7.61 -8.50
CA ILE A 68 4.36 -6.59 -8.28
C ILE A 68 5.64 -7.20 -7.70
N ARG A 69 5.55 -8.27 -6.90
CA ARG A 69 6.72 -8.91 -6.31
C ARG A 69 7.59 -9.61 -7.38
N PRO A 70 8.92 -9.52 -7.24
CA PRO A 70 9.82 -10.38 -8.00
C PRO A 70 9.64 -11.85 -7.57
N ASP A 71 9.26 -12.72 -8.51
CA ASP A 71 8.93 -14.16 -8.30
C ASP A 71 10.07 -14.97 -7.65
N THR A 72 11.29 -14.43 -7.69
CA THR A 72 12.42 -14.86 -6.89
C THR A 72 13.22 -13.59 -6.56
N ALA A 73 13.90 -13.54 -5.42
CA ALA A 73 14.77 -12.42 -5.01
C ALA A 73 15.87 -12.02 -6.05
N LEU A 74 15.90 -12.65 -7.23
CA LEU A 74 16.89 -12.51 -8.29
C LEU A 74 16.35 -11.89 -9.59
N ARG A 75 15.03 -11.69 -9.76
CA ARG A 75 14.47 -11.09 -11.00
C ARG A 75 13.60 -9.90 -10.68
N ALA A 76 13.94 -8.72 -11.17
CA ALA A 76 13.09 -7.53 -11.01
C ALA A 76 11.64 -7.80 -11.46
N SER A 77 10.68 -7.18 -10.77
CA SER A 77 9.26 -7.19 -11.15
C SER A 77 9.09 -6.83 -12.62
N VAL A 78 8.20 -7.54 -13.34
CA VAL A 78 7.84 -7.20 -14.73
C VAL A 78 7.12 -5.85 -14.84
N HIS A 79 6.61 -5.34 -13.72
CA HIS A 79 6.00 -4.02 -13.63
C HIS A 79 6.98 -2.92 -13.24
N LEU A 80 8.26 -3.25 -13.00
CA LEU A 80 9.29 -2.24 -12.73
C LEU A 80 9.43 -1.31 -13.93
N GLY A 81 9.25 0.00 -13.72
CA GLY A 81 9.30 0.99 -14.79
C GLY A 81 7.97 1.25 -15.50
N ARG A 82 6.93 0.44 -15.26
CA ARG A 82 5.59 0.72 -15.77
C ARG A 82 4.92 1.80 -14.94
N ARG A 83 4.11 2.64 -15.60
CA ARG A 83 3.23 3.57 -14.90
C ARG A 83 2.10 2.77 -14.26
N ILE A 84 1.99 2.90 -12.94
CA ILE A 84 0.93 2.31 -12.13
C ILE A 84 0.31 3.39 -11.25
N SER A 85 -0.95 3.22 -10.94
CA SER A 85 -1.73 4.07 -10.06
C SER A 85 -2.02 3.34 -8.75
N LEU A 86 -1.93 4.07 -7.63
CA LEU A 86 -2.44 3.63 -6.35
C LEU A 86 -3.83 4.22 -6.15
N LEU A 87 -4.83 3.36 -6.00
CA LEU A 87 -6.22 3.75 -5.77
C LEU A 87 -6.56 3.52 -4.29
N GLY A 88 -7.17 4.52 -3.67
CA GLY A 88 -7.85 4.37 -2.38
C GLY A 88 -9.35 4.19 -2.61
N ILE A 89 -9.91 3.11 -2.07
CA ILE A 89 -11.34 2.80 -2.17
C ILE A 89 -11.91 2.79 -0.75
N PRO A 90 -12.92 3.63 -0.45
CA PRO A 90 -13.53 3.67 0.88
C PRO A 90 -14.05 2.30 1.30
N ALA A 91 -13.78 1.93 2.53
CA ALA A 91 -14.33 0.73 3.14
C ALA A 91 -15.86 0.81 3.20
N ALA A 92 -16.52 -0.35 3.07
CA ALA A 92 -17.92 -0.46 3.44
C ALA A 92 -18.11 -0.05 4.91
N PRO A 93 -19.17 0.71 5.28
CA PRO A 93 -19.35 1.24 6.63
C PRO A 93 -19.26 0.17 7.73
N ILE A 94 -19.73 -1.05 7.46
CA ILE A 94 -19.69 -2.17 8.40
C ILE A 94 -18.27 -2.51 8.87
N LEU A 95 -17.23 -2.29 8.04
CA LEU A 95 -15.84 -2.58 8.40
C LEU A 95 -15.27 -1.59 9.43
N ARG A 96 -15.97 -0.47 9.68
CA ARG A 96 -15.62 0.54 10.68
C ARG A 96 -16.31 0.29 12.03
N GLU A 97 -17.20 -0.70 12.12
CA GLU A 97 -17.81 -1.08 13.40
C GLU A 97 -16.73 -1.54 14.39
N PRO A 98 -16.82 -1.21 15.70
CA PRO A 98 -15.71 -1.35 16.65
C PRO A 98 -15.06 -2.74 16.67
N VAL A 99 -15.87 -3.80 16.58
CA VAL A 99 -15.38 -5.19 16.57
C VAL A 99 -14.48 -5.45 15.37
N LEU A 100 -14.88 -5.03 14.17
CA LEU A 100 -14.11 -5.24 12.94
C LEU A 100 -12.95 -4.25 12.82
N ALA A 101 -13.17 -2.99 13.17
CA ALA A 101 -12.15 -1.95 13.17
C ALA A 101 -10.94 -2.32 14.06
N SER A 102 -11.20 -2.95 15.22
CA SER A 102 -10.12 -3.39 16.12
C SER A 102 -9.16 -4.40 15.48
N GLY A 103 -9.66 -5.25 14.58
CA GLY A 103 -8.82 -6.19 13.82
C GLY A 103 -7.87 -5.46 12.87
N PHE A 104 -8.35 -4.42 12.17
CA PHE A 104 -7.51 -3.60 11.30
C PHE A 104 -6.48 -2.80 12.10
N SER A 105 -6.86 -2.23 13.24
CA SER A 105 -5.91 -1.56 14.14
C SER A 105 -4.80 -2.52 14.61
N ALA A 106 -5.14 -3.77 14.93
CA ALA A 106 -4.16 -4.77 15.30
C ALA A 106 -3.21 -5.14 14.15
N LEU A 107 -3.70 -5.23 12.90
CA LEU A 107 -2.85 -5.45 11.72
C LEU A 107 -1.91 -4.27 11.46
N LEU A 108 -2.42 -3.04 11.56
CA LEU A 108 -1.62 -1.82 11.39
C LEU A 108 -0.55 -1.68 12.47
N ALA A 109 -0.85 -2.09 13.71
CA ALA A 109 0.12 -2.11 14.80
C ALA A 109 1.31 -3.03 14.51
N GLN A 110 1.10 -4.14 13.76
CA GLN A 110 2.21 -5.00 13.32
C GLN A 110 3.18 -4.22 12.41
N LEU A 111 2.67 -3.30 11.59
CA LEU A 111 3.47 -2.41 10.76
C LEU A 111 4.07 -1.22 11.51
N GLY A 112 3.84 -1.13 12.83
CA GLY A 112 4.31 -0.04 13.68
C GLY A 112 3.40 1.21 13.67
N TYR A 113 2.21 1.12 13.06
CA TYR A 113 1.24 2.21 13.07
C TYR A 113 0.21 2.02 14.19
N TYR A 114 0.24 2.93 15.17
CA TYR A 114 -0.63 2.91 16.35
C TYR A 114 -1.67 4.05 16.34
N GLY A 115 -1.76 4.79 15.24
CA GLY A 115 -2.70 5.89 15.08
C GLY A 115 -4.10 5.44 14.66
N THR A 116 -5.03 6.39 14.63
CA THR A 116 -6.35 6.18 14.03
C THR A 116 -6.24 6.21 12.51
N ALA A 117 -6.61 5.11 11.86
CA ALA A 117 -6.68 5.05 10.41
C ALA A 117 -7.58 6.18 9.85
N PRO A 118 -7.12 6.94 8.83
CA PRO A 118 -7.95 7.95 8.20
C PRO A 118 -9.14 7.30 7.49
N ALA A 119 -10.19 8.08 7.29
CA ALA A 119 -11.35 7.66 6.52
C ALA A 119 -11.33 8.34 5.16
N LEU A 120 -11.24 7.57 4.08
CA LEU A 120 -11.43 8.11 2.75
C LEU A 120 -12.88 8.61 2.57
N PRO A 121 -13.07 9.71 1.82
CA PRO A 121 -14.39 10.24 1.50
C PRO A 121 -15.15 9.28 0.57
N VAL A 122 -16.46 9.21 0.75
CA VAL A 122 -17.40 8.43 -0.08
C VAL A 122 -17.88 9.27 -1.27
#